data_AF-A0A9D4KZF7-F1
#
_entry.id   AF-A0A9D4KZF7-F1
#
_cell.length_a   1.000
_cell.length_b   1.000
_cell.length_c   1.000
_cell.angle_alpha   90.00
_cell.angle_beta   90.00
_cell.angle_gamma   90.00
#
_symmetry.space_group_name_H-M   'P 1'
#
loop_
_entity.id
_entity.type
_entity.pdbx_description
1 polymer ?
#
loop_
_entity_poly.entity_id
_entity_poly.type
_entity_poly.pdbx_seq_one_letter_code
_entity_poly.pdbx_strand_id
1 'polypeptide(L)'
;MELHLAPRAISFIYDALILVDQVRMELHLAPRAIAFIYDALILVDQVRMELHLAQGAIAFIYDALIIVDYVRMELHLAQGAIAFIYDALIRVDQVRIELHLAPGAIAFINNALILVDHVRI
;
A
#
# COMPACT_ATOMS: atom_id res chain seq x y z
N MET A 1 2.57 -8.53 7.03
CA MET A 1 2.70 -7.58 8.14
C MET A 1 1.32 -7.01 8.49
N GLU A 2 1.06 -6.79 9.78
CA GLU A 2 -0.12 -6.06 10.25
C GLU A 2 0.34 -4.94 11.19
N LEU A 3 -0.04 -3.69 10.91
CA LEU A 3 0.31 -2.52 11.73
C LEU A 3 -0.95 -1.78 12.19
N HIS A 4 -1.07 -1.62 13.50
CA HIS A 4 -2.10 -0.81 14.14
C HIS A 4 -1.46 0.35 14.88
N LEU A 5 -1.72 1.58 14.43
CA LEU A 5 -1.25 2.77 15.14
C LEU A 5 -2.37 3.38 15.98
N ALA A 6 -2.04 3.64 17.24
CA ALA A 6 -2.88 4.41 18.14
C ALA A 6 -3.04 5.87 17.67
N PRO A 7 -4.07 6.60 18.14
CA PRO A 7 -4.30 7.98 17.73
C PRO A 7 -3.06 8.85 17.95
N ARG A 8 -2.71 9.68 16.96
CA ARG A 8 -1.55 10.59 16.99
C ARG A 8 -0.18 9.91 17.12
N ALA A 9 -0.11 8.59 16.94
CA ALA A 9 1.17 7.89 16.88
C ALA A 9 1.87 8.14 15.53
N ILE A 10 3.19 7.99 15.52
CA ILE A 10 4.01 8.06 14.32
C ILE A 10 4.86 6.78 14.27
N SER A 11 4.88 6.11 13.13
CA SER A 11 5.70 4.90 12.91
C SER A 11 6.49 4.98 11.62
N PHE A 12 7.66 4.34 11.64
CA PHE A 12 8.54 4.12 10.50
C PHE A 12 8.84 2.64 10.43
N ILE A 13 8.57 2.01 9.29
CA ILE A 13 8.80 0.59 9.04
C ILE A 13 9.65 0.44 7.79
N TYR A 14 10.62 -0.47 7.87
CA TYR A 14 11.50 -0.84 6.78
C TYR A 14 11.57 -2.36 6.72
N ASP A 15 10.96 -2.95 5.70
CA ASP A 15 10.98 -4.40 5.51
C ASP A 15 11.65 -4.78 4.18
N ALA A 16 12.34 -5.91 4.18
CA ALA A 16 12.94 -6.48 2.98
C ALA A 16 12.73 -7.99 2.98
N LEU A 17 12.09 -8.51 1.93
CA LEU A 17 11.80 -9.93 1.79
C LEU A 17 12.23 -10.44 0.40
N ILE A 18 12.74 -11.67 0.37
CA ILE A 18 13.20 -12.35 -0.84
C ILE A 18 12.55 -13.72 -0.89
N LEU A 19 11.95 -14.07 -2.04
CA LEU A 19 11.33 -15.36 -2.33
C LEU A 19 10.14 -15.68 -1.40
N VAL A 20 8.97 -15.12 -1.70
CA VAL A 20 7.78 -15.30 -0.86
C VAL A 20 6.57 -15.59 -1.76
N ASP A 21 5.87 -16.70 -1.57
CA ASP A 21 4.69 -17.01 -2.38
C ASP A 21 3.61 -15.92 -2.26
N GLN A 22 3.40 -15.41 -1.04
CA GLN A 22 2.38 -14.39 -0.77
C GLN A 22 2.87 -13.35 0.23
N VAL A 23 2.61 -12.09 -0.08
CA VAL A 23 2.80 -10.96 0.85
C VAL A 23 1.43 -10.33 1.12
N ARG A 24 1.10 -10.21 2.41
CA ARG A 24 -0.07 -9.45 2.89
C ARG A 24 0.39 -8.33 3.79
N MET A 25 0.01 -7.10 3.47
CA MET A 25 0.18 -5.93 4.31
C MET A 25 -1.19 -5.39 4.72
N GLU A 26 -1.39 -5.19 6.02
CA GLU A 26 -2.57 -4.53 6.57
C GLU A 26 -2.16 -3.37 7.46
N LEU A 27 -2.68 -2.19 7.15
CA LEU A 27 -2.39 -0.96 7.86
C LEU A 27 -3.66 -0.33 8.39
N HIS A 28 -3.76 -0.22 9.71
CA HIS A 28 -4.84 0.46 10.41
C HIS A 28 -4.31 1.68 11.16
N LEU A 29 -4.60 2.86 10.64
CA LEU A 29 -4.21 4.11 11.28
C LEU A 29 -5.40 4.73 11.99
N ALA A 30 -5.31 4.83 13.32
CA ALA A 30 -6.26 5.60 14.11
C ALA A 30 -6.18 7.11 13.81
N PRO A 31 -7.14 7.93 14.29
CA PRO A 31 -7.23 9.33 13.91
C PRO A 31 -5.91 10.10 14.13
N ARG A 32 -5.52 10.86 13.11
CA ARG A 32 -4.29 11.68 13.09
C ARG A 32 -2.98 10.90 13.31
N ALA A 33 -2.99 9.57 13.16
CA ALA A 33 -1.76 8.79 13.14
C ALA A 33 -1.03 8.94 11.79
N ILE A 34 0.28 8.74 11.82
CA ILE A 34 1.14 8.86 10.63
C ILE A 34 2.01 7.60 10.51
N ALA A 35 2.02 6.97 9.34
CA ALA A 35 2.92 5.86 9.06
C ALA A 35 3.78 6.15 7.82
N PHE A 36 5.03 5.73 7.91
CA PHE A 36 5.96 5.62 6.80
C PHE A 36 6.38 4.16 6.67
N ILE A 37 6.18 3.57 5.51
CA ILE A 37 6.49 2.18 5.22
C ILE A 37 7.36 2.13 3.97
N TYR A 38 8.44 1.36 4.04
CA TYR A 38 9.39 1.17 2.98
C TYR A 38 9.65 -0.32 2.82
N ASP A 39 9.12 -0.92 1.75
CA ASP A 39 9.23 -2.35 1.52
C ASP A 39 10.02 -2.66 0.25
N ALA A 40 10.90 -3.66 0.32
CA ALA A 40 11.59 -4.21 -0.83
C ALA A 40 11.27 -5.70 -0.97
N LEU A 41 10.63 -6.09 -2.07
CA LEU A 41 10.10 -7.43 -2.29
C LEU A 41 10.62 -8.01 -3.61
N ILE A 42 11.21 -9.20 -3.54
CA ILE A 42 11.79 -9.87 -4.71
C ILE A 42 11.15 -11.25 -4.90
N LEU A 43 10.56 -11.46 -6.09
CA LEU A 43 9.97 -12.72 -6.55
C LEU A 43 8.82 -13.19 -5.65
N VAL A 44 7.63 -12.63 -5.93
CA VAL A 44 6.43 -12.84 -5.11
C VAL A 44 5.23 -13.14 -5.98
N ASP A 45 4.55 -14.28 -5.82
CA ASP A 45 3.42 -14.60 -6.72
C ASP A 45 2.26 -13.62 -6.49
N GLN A 46 1.93 -13.34 -5.22
CA GLN A 46 0.79 -12.47 -4.88
C GLN A 46 1.11 -11.44 -3.80
N VAL A 47 0.70 -10.20 -4.05
CA VAL A 47 0.78 -9.10 -3.11
C VAL A 47 -0.61 -8.56 -2.84
N ARG A 48 -0.97 -8.49 -1.56
CA ARG A 48 -2.21 -7.88 -1.09
C ARG A 48 -1.90 -6.78 -0.07
N MET A 49 -2.37 -5.58 -0.34
CA MET A 49 -2.26 -4.44 0.56
C MET A 49 -3.66 -3.94 0.92
N GLU A 50 -3.92 -3.79 2.22
CA GLU A 50 -5.15 -3.21 2.75
C GLU A 50 -4.83 -2.04 3.67
N LEU A 51 -5.36 -0.87 3.31
CA LEU A 51 -5.15 0.37 4.05
C LEU A 51 -6.47 0.89 4.61
N HIS A 52 -6.52 1.06 5.92
CA HIS A 52 -7.63 1.68 6.63
C HIS A 52 -7.14 2.92 7.38
N LEU A 53 -7.42 4.09 6.82
CA LEU A 53 -7.01 5.37 7.40
C LEU A 53 -8.21 6.07 8.03
N ALA A 54 -8.16 6.25 9.34
CA ALA A 54 -9.16 7.04 10.06
C ALA A 54 -8.99 8.55 9.81
N GLN A 55 -9.88 9.35 10.37
CA GLN A 55 -9.96 10.79 10.13
C GLN A 55 -8.60 11.50 10.29
N GLY A 56 -8.16 12.19 9.25
CA GLY A 56 -6.91 12.95 9.23
C GLY A 56 -5.63 12.12 9.40
N ALA A 57 -5.70 10.79 9.28
CA ALA A 57 -4.53 9.92 9.28
C ALA A 57 -3.78 10.02 7.94
N ILE A 58 -2.47 9.80 7.99
CA ILE A 58 -1.60 9.93 6.81
C ILE A 58 -0.71 8.68 6.70
N ALA A 59 -0.70 8.04 5.52
CA ALA A 59 0.21 6.95 5.22
C ALA A 59 1.09 7.31 4.02
N PHE A 60 2.38 7.01 4.14
CA PHE A 60 3.34 7.00 3.05
C PHE A 60 3.88 5.58 2.90
N ILE A 61 3.72 5.01 1.71
CA ILE A 61 4.14 3.65 1.38
C ILE A 61 5.01 3.71 0.13
N TYR A 62 6.19 3.10 0.24
CA TYR A 62 7.17 3.04 -0.83
C TYR A 62 7.59 1.59 -1.02
N ASP A 63 7.09 0.97 -2.08
CA ASP A 63 7.36 -0.42 -2.36
C ASP A 63 8.22 -0.57 -3.61
N ALA A 64 9.20 -1.46 -3.56
CA ALA A 64 9.95 -1.90 -4.72
C ALA A 64 9.69 -3.39 -4.95
N LEU A 65 9.01 -3.74 -6.04
CA LEU A 65 8.70 -5.12 -6.41
C LEU A 65 9.22 -5.50 -7.81
N ILE A 66 9.82 -6.68 -7.93
CA ILE A 66 10.54 -7.09 -9.15
C ILE A 66 9.73 -8.04 -10.04
N ILE A 67 9.23 -9.17 -9.52
CA ILE A 67 8.43 -10.14 -10.29
C ILE A 67 7.23 -10.48 -9.43
N VAL A 68 6.04 -10.14 -9.94
CA VAL A 68 4.78 -10.42 -9.24
C VAL A 68 3.71 -10.85 -10.21
N ASP A 69 2.96 -11.92 -9.92
CA ASP A 69 1.88 -12.31 -10.82
C ASP A 69 0.66 -11.42 -10.58
N TYR A 70 0.31 -11.19 -9.31
CA TYR A 70 -0.88 -10.43 -8.95
C TYR A 70 -0.64 -9.43 -7.81
N VAL A 71 -1.02 -8.16 -8.05
CA VAL A 71 -1.07 -7.11 -7.03
C VAL A 71 -2.53 -6.70 -6.81
N ARG A 72 -2.99 -6.77 -5.55
CA ARG A 72 -4.26 -6.17 -5.12
C ARG A 72 -4.02 -5.13 -4.04
N MET A 73 -4.56 -3.94 -4.26
CA MET A 73 -4.58 -2.87 -3.29
C MET A 73 -6.02 -2.47 -2.98
N GLU A 74 -6.36 -2.39 -1.70
CA GLU A 74 -7.65 -1.93 -1.22
C GLU A 74 -7.44 -0.80 -0.21
N LEU A 75 -7.99 0.38 -0.52
CA LEU A 75 -7.77 1.59 0.26
C LEU A 75 -9.10 2.13 0.78
N HIS A 76 -9.23 2.25 2.09
CA HIS A 76 -10.36 2.84 2.82
C HIS A 76 -9.90 4.09 3.56
N LEU A 77 -10.23 5.26 3.02
CA LEU A 77 -9.81 6.54 3.56
C LEU A 77 -11.00 7.31 4.11
N ALA A 78 -10.98 7.55 5.42
CA ALA A 78 -11.95 8.41 6.09
C ALA A 78 -11.70 9.90 5.79
N GLN A 79 -12.59 10.76 6.30
CA GLN A 79 -12.58 12.19 6.03
C GLN A 79 -11.20 12.83 6.30
N GLY A 80 -10.66 13.53 5.30
CA GLY A 80 -9.37 14.20 5.39
C GLY A 80 -8.15 13.28 5.54
N ALA A 81 -8.32 11.96 5.40
CA ALA A 81 -7.20 11.03 5.39
C ALA A 81 -6.44 11.11 4.06
N ILE A 82 -5.13 10.85 4.12
CA ILE A 82 -4.25 10.95 2.96
C ILE A 82 -3.38 9.71 2.85
N ALA A 83 -3.38 9.06 1.69
CA ALA A 83 -2.46 7.98 1.37
C ALA A 83 -1.57 8.38 0.21
N PHE A 84 -0.26 8.17 0.35
CA PHE A 84 0.72 8.24 -0.71
C PHE A 84 1.31 6.84 -0.89
N ILE A 85 1.14 6.26 -2.07
CA ILE A 85 1.65 4.94 -2.43
C ILE A 85 2.53 5.09 -3.66
N TYR A 86 3.77 4.65 -3.55
CA TYR A 86 4.76 4.69 -4.61
C TYR A 86 5.33 3.29 -4.81
N ASP A 87 4.89 2.64 -5.88
CA ASP A 87 5.31 1.29 -6.21
C ASP A 87 6.23 1.32 -7.43
N ALA A 88 7.42 0.75 -7.32
CA ALA A 88 8.26 0.43 -8.46
C ALA A 88 8.09 -1.05 -8.81
N LEU A 89 7.39 -1.34 -9.91
CA LEU A 89 7.02 -2.70 -10.33
C LEU A 89 7.69 -3.06 -11.66
N ILE A 90 8.57 -4.06 -11.67
CA ILE A 90 9.30 -4.43 -12.90
C ILE A 90 8.48 -5.35 -13.80
N ARG A 91 7.91 -6.43 -13.28
CA ARG A 91 7.04 -7.34 -14.03
C ARG A 91 5.81 -7.70 -13.20
N VAL A 92 4.64 -7.31 -13.69
CA VAL A 92 3.35 -7.66 -13.10
C VAL A 92 2.39 -8.24 -14.14
N ASP A 93 1.75 -9.38 -13.89
CA ASP A 93 0.71 -9.83 -14.82
C ASP A 93 -0.58 -9.02 -14.59
N GLN A 94 -0.99 -8.82 -13.34
CA GLN A 94 -2.24 -8.15 -13.02
C GLN A 94 -2.16 -7.21 -11.82
N VAL A 95 -2.69 -5.99 -11.99
CA VAL A 95 -2.92 -5.03 -10.90
C VAL A 95 -4.43 -4.77 -10.74
N ARG A 96 -4.91 -4.86 -9.50
CA ARG A 96 -6.25 -4.41 -9.10
C ARG A 96 -6.14 -3.41 -7.96
N ILE A 97 -6.79 -2.26 -8.11
CA ILE A 97 -6.86 -1.22 -7.10
C ILE A 97 -8.33 -0.96 -6.80
N GLU A 98 -8.69 -0.86 -5.53
CA GLU A 98 -10.03 -0.49 -5.06
C GLU A 98 -9.92 0.68 -4.08
N LEU A 99 -10.66 1.76 -4.37
CA LEU A 99 -10.60 3.01 -3.63
C LEU A 99 -11.96 3.34 -3.02
N HIS A 100 -11.99 3.42 -1.68
CA HIS A 100 -13.12 3.86 -0.89
C HIS A 100 -12.75 5.18 -0.20
N LEU A 101 -13.09 6.30 -0.84
CA LEU A 101 -12.70 7.64 -0.40
C LEU A 101 -13.88 8.40 0.20
N ALA A 102 -13.77 8.79 1.46
CA ALA A 102 -14.69 9.73 2.10
C ALA A 102 -14.44 11.19 1.64
N PRO A 103 -15.33 12.15 1.94
CA PRO A 103 -15.15 13.55 1.55
C PRO A 103 -13.80 14.12 2.03
N GLY A 104 -13.07 14.77 1.12
CA GLY A 104 -11.76 15.36 1.41
C GLY A 104 -10.64 14.35 1.66
N ALA A 105 -10.88 13.04 1.50
CA ALA A 105 -9.83 12.04 1.45
C ALA A 105 -9.06 12.12 0.14
N ILE A 106 -7.77 11.82 0.18
CA ILE A 106 -6.90 11.88 -0.99
C ILE A 106 -6.02 10.63 -1.06
N ALA A 107 -6.05 9.92 -2.18
CA ALA A 107 -5.12 8.85 -2.49
C ALA A 107 -4.25 9.26 -3.67
N PHE A 108 -2.93 9.31 -3.46
CA PHE A 108 -1.93 9.46 -4.50
C PHE A 108 -1.29 8.10 -4.71
N ILE A 109 -1.50 7.50 -5.89
CA ILE A 109 -0.95 6.20 -6.23
C ILE A 109 -0.09 6.38 -7.47
N ASN A 110 1.20 6.07 -7.36
CA ASN A 110 2.15 6.13 -8.44
C ASN A 110 2.83 4.77 -8.59
N ASN A 111 2.41 4.04 -9.64
CA ASN A 111 2.97 2.74 -9.96
C ASN A 111 3.86 2.89 -11.19
N ALA A 112 5.17 2.84 -10.98
CA ALA A 112 6.14 2.78 -12.05
C ALA A 112 6.22 1.33 -12.57
N LEU A 113 5.35 1.02 -13.54
CA LEU A 113 5.25 -0.29 -14.17
C LEU A 113 6.20 -0.37 -15.38
N ILE A 114 7.09 -1.35 -15.43
CA ILE A 114 7.92 -1.62 -16.62
C ILE A 114 7.22 -2.58 -17.59
N LEU A 115 6.66 -3.68 -17.07
CA LEU A 115 5.87 -4.63 -17.84
C LEU A 115 4.59 -4.96 -17.06
N VAL A 116 3.43 -4.68 -17.65
CA VAL A 116 2.14 -5.05 -17.09
C VAL A 116 1.20 -5.62 -18.14
N ASP A 117 0.55 -6.76 -17.86
CA ASP A 117 -0.43 -7.30 -18.79
C ASP A 117 -1.79 -6.62 -18.60
N HIS A 118 -2.27 -6.44 -17.37
CA HIS A 118 -3.57 -5.79 -17.09
C HIS A 118 -3.55 -4.92 -15.82
N VAL A 119 -4.24 -3.78 -15.89
CA VAL A 119 -4.48 -2.88 -14.74
C VAL A 119 -5.98 -2.56 -14.64
N ARG A 120 -6.53 -2.67 -13.43
CA ARG A 120 -7.90 -2.27 -13.08
C ARG A 120 -7.89 -1.36 -11.84
N ILE A 121 -8.64 -0.26 -11.92
CA ILE A 121 -8.85 0.73 -10.84
C ILE A 121 -10.37 0.95 -10.70
#